data_AF-A0A4Q6BY59-F1
#
_entry.id   AF-A0A4Q6BY59-F1
#
_cell.length_a   1.000
_cell.length_b   1.000
_cell.length_c   1.000
_cell.angle_alpha   90.00
_cell.angle_beta   90.00
_cell.angle_gamma   90.00
#
_symmetry.space_group_name_H-M   'P 1'
#
loop_
_entity.id
_entity.type
_entity.pdbx_description
1 polymer ?
#
loop_
_entity_poly.entity_id
_entity_poly.type
_entity_poly.pdbx_seq_one_letter_code
_entity_poly.pdbx_strand_id
1 'polypeptide(L)'
;YKEMDPMLFDTPYYLRPAKNGEKGYLLLRDVMRDEGKVAIGKVVLFRKQRLVAIIVRGDYLVLEMLRFDREILTADEMAGLTDALSGVKIKPKELEMARALVNGMTGEWDPNKYEDTYQAQLLAVIQAKAKKGGVEALEVPDQGEEGETPKGKVVDLMPLLKKSLEAGRKNKTKGFDSKRHA
;
A
#
# COMPACT_ATOMS: atom_id res chain seq x y z
N TYR A 1 6.92 -18.31 6.74
CA TYR A 1 6.29 -16.99 6.57
C TYR A 1 6.18 -16.22 7.88
N LYS A 2 5.75 -16.83 9.00
CA LYS A 2 5.61 -16.15 10.30
C LYS A 2 6.91 -15.56 10.88
N GLU A 3 8.06 -16.13 10.52
CA GLU A 3 9.39 -15.67 10.97
C GLU A 3 10.00 -14.58 10.07
N MET A 4 9.31 -14.20 8.98
CA MET A 4 9.83 -13.20 8.04
C MET A 4 9.12 -11.88 8.23
N ASP A 5 9.88 -10.82 8.43
CA ASP A 5 9.35 -9.45 8.46
C ASP A 5 8.70 -9.09 7.10
N PRO A 6 7.45 -8.59 7.08
CA PRO A 6 6.82 -8.07 5.87
C PRO A 6 7.68 -7.07 5.08
N MET A 7 8.54 -6.29 5.74
CA MET A 7 9.44 -5.31 5.11
C MET A 7 10.50 -5.96 4.19
N LEU A 8 10.75 -7.26 4.33
CA LEU A 8 11.67 -8.00 3.47
C LEU A 8 11.10 -8.27 2.08
N PHE A 9 9.78 -8.31 1.92
CA PHE A 9 9.14 -8.69 0.67
C PHE A 9 9.05 -7.51 -0.29
N ASP A 10 9.31 -7.76 -1.58
CA ASP A 10 9.34 -6.73 -2.61
C ASP A 10 8.31 -6.97 -3.73
N THR A 11 8.57 -7.92 -4.64
CA THR A 11 7.65 -8.21 -5.77
C THR A 11 7.40 -9.72 -5.89
N PRO A 12 6.12 -10.14 -5.96
CA PRO A 12 5.73 -11.53 -6.19
C PRO A 12 5.73 -11.91 -7.67
N TYR A 13 6.15 -13.15 -7.96
CA TYR A 13 6.06 -13.79 -9.27
C TYR A 13 5.49 -15.20 -9.15
N TYR A 14 4.42 -15.50 -9.88
CA TYR A 14 3.93 -16.87 -10.00
C TYR A 14 4.92 -17.74 -10.77
N LEU A 15 5.28 -18.89 -10.21
CA LEU A 15 6.14 -19.85 -10.86
C LEU A 15 5.33 -20.83 -11.69
N ARG A 16 5.77 -21.05 -12.93
CA ARG A 16 5.23 -22.08 -13.81
C ARG A 16 6.29 -23.16 -14.00
N PRO A 17 5.93 -24.45 -13.94
CA PRO A 17 6.87 -25.52 -14.29
C PRO A 17 7.32 -25.38 -15.75
N ALA A 18 8.61 -25.62 -15.99
CA ALA A 18 9.12 -25.87 -17.33
C ALA A 18 8.56 -27.19 -17.87
N LYS A 19 8.65 -27.39 -19.19
CA LYS A 19 8.22 -28.64 -19.86
C LYS A 19 8.90 -29.85 -19.21
N ASN A 20 8.11 -30.88 -18.87
CA ASN A 20 8.53 -32.10 -18.16
C ASN A 20 8.97 -31.87 -16.69
N GLY A 21 8.77 -30.68 -16.13
CA GLY A 21 9.07 -30.34 -14.74
C GLY A 21 7.87 -30.41 -13.79
N GLU A 22 6.70 -30.82 -14.29
CA GLU A 22 5.41 -30.76 -13.58
C GLU A 22 5.43 -31.62 -12.31
N LYS A 23 5.99 -32.83 -12.39
CA LYS A 23 6.10 -33.74 -11.23
C LYS A 23 6.97 -33.16 -10.13
N GLY A 24 8.11 -32.57 -10.49
CA GLY A 24 9.03 -31.95 -9.53
C GLY A 24 8.42 -30.70 -8.88
N TYR A 25 7.71 -29.89 -9.65
CA TYR A 25 6.99 -28.73 -9.16
C TYR A 25 5.91 -29.12 -8.14
N LEU A 26 5.07 -30.12 -8.47
CA LEU A 26 4.00 -30.58 -7.56
C LEU A 26 4.59 -31.18 -6.29
N LEU A 27 5.62 -32.01 -6.41
CA LEU A 27 6.28 -32.61 -5.25
C LEU A 27 6.84 -31.53 -4.31
N LEU A 28 7.56 -30.54 -4.84
CA LEU A 28 8.11 -29.46 -4.04
C LEU A 28 6.99 -28.64 -3.36
N ARG A 29 5.93 -28.31 -4.12
CA ARG A 29 4.78 -27.56 -3.60
C ARG A 29 4.12 -28.29 -2.44
N ASP A 30 3.84 -29.58 -2.61
CA ASP A 30 3.09 -30.36 -1.62
C ASP A 30 3.94 -30.59 -0.37
N VAL A 31 5.23 -30.92 -0.52
CA VAL A 31 6.15 -31.04 0.62
C VAL A 31 6.27 -29.72 1.38
N MET A 32 6.44 -28.59 0.69
CA MET A 32 6.53 -27.28 1.36
C MET A 32 5.23 -26.88 2.05
N ARG A 33 4.08 -27.24 1.46
CA ARG A 33 2.75 -27.00 2.05
C ARG A 33 2.59 -27.80 3.33
N ASP A 34 2.90 -29.08 3.30
CA ASP A 34 2.70 -30.01 4.41
C ASP A 34 3.64 -29.68 5.58
N GLU A 35 4.91 -29.37 5.28
CA GLU A 35 5.91 -29.01 6.28
C GLU A 35 5.80 -27.54 6.75
N GLY A 36 4.96 -26.73 6.09
CA GLY A 36 4.81 -25.30 6.37
C GLY A 36 6.10 -24.49 6.18
N LYS A 37 7.00 -24.95 5.30
CA LYS A 37 8.33 -24.34 5.08
C LYS A 37 8.34 -23.40 3.89
N VAL A 38 9.33 -22.51 3.90
CA VAL A 38 9.65 -21.58 2.83
C VAL A 38 11.04 -21.94 2.32
N ALA A 39 11.22 -21.96 1.00
CA ALA A 39 12.52 -22.21 0.41
C ALA A 39 13.21 -20.88 0.11
N ILE A 40 14.41 -20.68 0.64
CA ILE A 40 15.22 -19.48 0.39
C ILE A 40 16.28 -19.82 -0.64
N GLY A 41 16.46 -18.95 -1.62
CA GLY A 41 17.40 -19.16 -2.69
C GLY A 41 17.92 -17.87 -3.29
N LYS A 42 18.86 -18.02 -4.24
CA LYS A 42 19.36 -16.93 -5.06
C LYS A 42 19.05 -17.24 -6.52
N VAL A 43 18.51 -16.27 -7.23
CA VAL A 43 18.20 -16.39 -8.67
C VAL A 43 18.77 -15.19 -9.40
N VAL A 44 19.05 -15.34 -10.70
CA VAL A 44 19.45 -14.21 -11.54
C VAL A 44 18.22 -13.69 -12.27
N LEU A 45 17.78 -12.48 -11.92
CA LEU A 45 16.68 -11.74 -12.55
C LEU A 45 17.24 -10.43 -13.10
N PHE A 46 16.88 -10.07 -14.33
CA PHE A 46 17.34 -8.82 -14.98
C PHE A 46 18.86 -8.58 -14.88
N ARG A 47 19.66 -9.65 -15.13
CA ARG A 47 21.13 -9.63 -15.07
C ARG A 47 21.73 -9.36 -13.68
N LYS A 48 20.94 -9.43 -12.60
CA LYS A 48 21.40 -9.28 -11.21
C LYS A 48 20.98 -10.48 -10.38
N GLN A 49 21.86 -10.95 -9.50
CA GLN A 49 21.50 -11.96 -8.51
C GLN A 49 20.60 -11.32 -7.44
N ARG A 50 19.47 -11.96 -7.17
CA ARG A 50 18.47 -11.53 -6.18
C ARG A 50 18.32 -12.64 -5.14
N LEU A 51 18.12 -12.25 -3.88
CA LEU A 51 17.66 -13.15 -2.83
C LEU A 51 16.15 -13.33 -2.99
N VAL A 52 15.65 -14.55 -2.87
CA VAL A 52 14.24 -14.86 -3.07
C VAL A 52 13.73 -15.87 -2.05
N ALA A 53 12.43 -15.77 -1.75
CA ALA A 53 11.68 -16.80 -1.04
C ALA A 53 10.68 -17.45 -1.98
N ILE A 54 10.65 -18.78 -2.03
CA ILE A 54 9.58 -19.52 -2.68
C ILE A 54 8.58 -19.91 -1.59
N ILE A 55 7.32 -19.54 -1.80
CA ILE A 55 6.22 -19.78 -0.87
C ILE A 55 5.06 -20.46 -1.58
N VAL A 56 4.30 -21.27 -0.86
CA VAL A 56 3.06 -21.85 -1.36
C VAL A 56 1.91 -20.86 -1.14
N ARG A 57 1.16 -20.57 -2.20
CA ARG A 57 -0.05 -19.73 -2.19
C ARG A 57 -1.16 -20.45 -2.95
N GLY A 58 -2.15 -20.96 -2.22
CA GLY A 58 -3.16 -21.86 -2.80
C GLY A 58 -2.46 -23.05 -3.47
N ASP A 59 -2.78 -23.30 -4.73
CA ASP A 59 -2.23 -24.40 -5.54
C ASP A 59 -0.95 -24.07 -6.31
N TYR A 60 -0.36 -22.91 -6.04
CA TYR A 60 0.80 -22.42 -6.78
C TYR A 60 1.99 -22.13 -5.87
N LEU A 61 3.18 -22.20 -6.47
CA LEU A 61 4.41 -21.65 -5.92
C LEU A 61 4.54 -20.20 -6.40
N VAL A 62 4.82 -19.31 -5.45
CA VAL A 62 5.10 -17.90 -5.70
C VAL A 62 6.53 -17.64 -5.26
N LEU A 63 7.31 -17.03 -6.14
CA LEU A 63 8.61 -16.49 -5.84
C LEU A 63 8.43 -15.03 -5.40
N GLU A 64 8.79 -14.75 -4.18
CA GLU A 64 8.90 -13.38 -3.66
C GLU A 64 10.34 -12.91 -3.76
N MET A 65 10.56 -11.77 -4.40
CA MET A 65 11.84 -11.07 -4.28
C MET A 65 12.01 -10.56 -2.86
N LEU A 66 13.21 -10.78 -2.30
CA LEU A 66 13.57 -10.29 -0.97
C LEU A 66 14.55 -9.14 -1.08
N ARG A 67 14.35 -8.15 -0.23
CA ARG A 67 15.34 -7.12 0.10
C ARG A 67 16.40 -7.74 1.00
N PHE A 68 17.65 -7.32 0.83
CA PHE A 68 18.68 -7.60 1.80
C PHE A 68 18.45 -6.78 3.07
N ASP A 69 18.89 -7.29 4.20
CA ASP A 69 18.75 -6.63 5.50
C ASP A 69 19.28 -5.18 5.48
N ARG A 70 20.44 -4.97 4.86
CA ARG A 70 21.05 -3.63 4.66
C ARG A 70 20.23 -2.65 3.79
N GLU A 71 19.22 -3.13 3.07
CA GLU A 71 18.34 -2.29 2.25
C GLU A 71 17.11 -1.83 3.05
N ILE A 72 16.96 -2.33 4.28
CA ILE A 72 15.89 -1.97 5.20
C ILE A 72 16.48 -1.00 6.22
N LEU A 73 15.97 0.23 6.24
CA LEU A 73 16.31 1.20 7.27
C LEU A 73 15.69 0.76 8.60
N THR A 74 16.54 0.60 9.60
CA THR A 74 16.12 0.27 10.96
C THR A 74 15.69 1.53 11.72
N ALA A 75 14.93 1.34 12.81
CA ALA A 75 14.53 2.45 13.67
C ALA A 75 15.74 3.16 14.33
N ASP A 76 16.84 2.45 14.56
CA ASP A 76 18.06 3.00 15.15
C ASP A 76 18.86 3.85 14.15
N GLU A 77 18.77 3.54 12.86
CA GLU A 77 19.36 4.35 11.78
C GLU A 77 18.54 5.62 11.50
N MET A 78 17.29 5.67 11.97
CA MET A 78 16.46 6.88 11.94
C MET A 78 16.87 7.83 13.07
N ALA A 79 17.96 8.57 12.83
CA ALA A 79 18.49 9.55 13.76
C ALA A 79 17.39 10.50 14.29
N GLY A 80 17.24 10.55 15.61
CA GLY A 80 16.34 11.48 16.29
C GLY A 80 14.87 11.08 16.33
N LEU A 81 14.45 9.94 15.75
CA LEU A 81 13.05 9.50 15.85
C LEU A 81 12.66 9.20 17.31
N THR A 82 13.48 8.42 18.01
CA THR A 82 13.23 8.08 19.41
C THR A 82 13.31 9.31 20.32
N ASP A 83 14.24 10.22 20.06
CA ASP A 83 14.40 11.47 20.81
C ASP A 83 13.24 12.45 20.58
N ALA A 84 12.73 12.55 19.35
CA ALA A 84 11.57 13.36 19.03
C ALA A 84 10.29 12.85 19.70
N LEU A 85 10.21 11.55 19.99
CA LEU A 85 9.06 10.91 20.62
C LEU A 85 9.19 10.80 22.14
N SER A 86 10.41 10.82 22.70
CA SER A 86 10.72 10.63 24.12
C SER A 86 10.36 11.86 24.98
N GLY A 87 9.06 12.09 25.12
CA GLY A 87 8.51 13.21 25.89
C GLY A 87 7.07 13.54 25.56
N VAL A 88 6.58 13.03 24.43
CA VAL A 88 5.20 13.20 24.01
C VAL A 88 4.29 12.26 24.81
N LYS A 89 3.49 12.84 25.72
CA LYS A 89 2.48 12.11 26.50
C LYS A 89 1.11 12.33 25.89
N ILE A 90 0.43 11.24 25.52
CA ILE A 90 -0.94 11.26 25.02
C ILE A 90 -1.90 11.19 26.20
N LYS A 91 -2.87 12.11 26.29
CA LYS A 91 -3.88 12.09 27.36
C LYS A 91 -4.96 11.03 27.06
N PRO A 92 -5.56 10.40 28.08
CA PRO A 92 -6.61 9.40 27.87
C PRO A 92 -7.80 9.87 27.03
N LYS A 93 -8.24 11.13 27.21
CA LYS A 93 -9.35 11.73 26.44
C LYS A 93 -9.02 11.92 24.96
N GLU A 94 -7.76 12.20 24.63
CA GLU A 94 -7.30 12.34 23.24
C GLU A 94 -7.30 10.97 22.55
N LEU A 95 -6.87 9.94 23.27
CA LEU A 95 -6.86 8.55 22.79
C LEU A 95 -8.29 8.02 22.59
N GLU A 96 -9.22 8.33 23.49
CA GLU A 96 -10.63 7.95 23.36
C GLU A 96 -11.29 8.61 22.13
N MET A 97 -11.02 9.90 21.92
CA MET A 97 -11.52 10.63 20.74
C MET A 97 -10.93 10.08 19.44
N ALA A 98 -9.62 9.80 19.41
CA ALA A 98 -8.97 9.20 18.25
C ALA A 98 -9.57 7.82 17.92
N ARG A 99 -9.84 6.99 18.94
CA ARG A 99 -10.49 5.69 18.77
C ARG A 99 -11.89 5.81 18.18
N ALA A 100 -12.69 6.75 18.67
CA ALA A 100 -14.03 7.00 18.12
C ALA A 100 -13.99 7.42 16.64
N LEU A 101 -12.99 8.22 16.25
CA LEU A 101 -12.79 8.62 14.86
C LEU A 101 -12.37 7.45 13.97
N VAL A 102 -11.36 6.68 14.38
CA VAL A 102 -10.91 5.49 13.65
C VAL A 102 -12.07 4.53 13.45
N ASN A 103 -12.86 4.25 14.49
CA ASN A 103 -14.04 3.38 14.39
C ASN A 103 -15.11 3.95 13.44
N GLY A 104 -15.28 5.27 13.40
CA GLY A 104 -16.21 5.94 12.49
C GLY A 104 -15.79 5.93 11.02
N MET A 105 -14.48 5.82 10.75
CA MET A 105 -13.89 5.83 9.41
C MET A 105 -13.43 4.44 8.92
N THR A 106 -13.48 3.44 9.79
CA THR A 106 -13.12 2.05 9.46
C THR A 106 -14.15 1.46 8.51
N GLY A 107 -13.69 0.77 7.47
CA GLY A 107 -14.50 0.02 6.53
C GLY A 107 -13.75 -1.22 6.02
N GLU A 108 -14.39 -1.99 5.15
CA GLU A 108 -13.75 -3.14 4.52
C GLU A 108 -12.72 -2.70 3.48
N TRP A 109 -11.53 -3.30 3.57
CA TRP A 109 -10.46 -3.09 2.59
C TRP A 109 -10.83 -3.81 1.29
N ASP A 110 -10.90 -3.03 0.21
CA ASP A 110 -11.11 -3.53 -1.14
C ASP A 110 -10.08 -2.87 -2.07
N PRO A 111 -9.08 -3.62 -2.58
CA PRO A 111 -8.03 -3.06 -3.42
C PRO A 111 -8.57 -2.47 -4.73
N ASN A 112 -9.74 -2.90 -5.21
CA ASN A 112 -10.31 -2.44 -6.49
C ASN A 112 -10.85 -1.00 -6.41
N LYS A 113 -10.98 -0.42 -5.21
CA LYS A 113 -11.39 0.97 -5.02
C LYS A 113 -10.26 1.97 -5.27
N TYR A 114 -9.03 1.48 -5.45
CA TYR A 114 -7.85 2.30 -5.65
C TYR A 114 -7.38 2.14 -7.09
N GLU A 115 -7.37 3.25 -7.81
CA GLU A 115 -6.89 3.30 -9.19
C GLU A 115 -5.60 4.12 -9.25
N ASP A 116 -4.73 3.77 -10.20
CA ASP A 116 -3.56 4.59 -10.52
C ASP A 116 -4.04 5.85 -11.26
N THR A 117 -4.21 6.94 -10.48
CA THR A 117 -4.72 8.21 -10.98
C THR A 117 -3.77 8.84 -12.01
N TYR A 118 -2.47 8.59 -11.89
CA TYR A 118 -1.50 9.06 -12.87
C TYR A 118 -1.68 8.35 -14.21
N GLN A 119 -1.80 7.01 -14.19
CA GLN A 119 -2.05 6.23 -15.39
C GLN A 119 -3.38 6.64 -16.05
N ALA A 120 -4.44 6.83 -15.26
CA ALA A 120 -5.74 7.28 -15.75
C ALA A 120 -5.67 8.67 -16.42
N GLN A 121 -4.99 9.63 -15.79
CA GLN A 121 -4.78 10.97 -16.36
C GLN A 121 -3.93 10.93 -17.62
N LEU A 122 -2.86 10.15 -17.63
CA LEU A 122 -1.99 9.99 -18.79
C LEU A 122 -2.77 9.39 -19.98
N LEU A 123 -3.57 8.35 -19.73
CA LEU A 123 -4.45 7.76 -20.74
C LEU A 123 -5.47 8.78 -21.26
N ALA A 124 -6.05 9.61 -20.41
CA ALA A 124 -6.95 10.68 -20.82
C ALA A 124 -6.26 11.69 -21.76
N VAL A 125 -5.01 12.08 -21.45
CA VAL A 125 -4.20 12.95 -22.31
C VAL A 125 -3.88 12.26 -23.64
N ILE A 126 -3.47 10.99 -23.62
CA ILE A 126 -3.18 10.21 -24.85
C ILE A 126 -4.43 10.12 -25.73
N GLN A 127 -5.59 9.80 -25.15
CA GLN A 127 -6.86 9.71 -25.89
C GLN A 127 -7.29 11.06 -26.45
N ALA A 128 -7.09 12.16 -25.72
CA ALA A 128 -7.37 13.50 -26.22
C ALA A 128 -6.45 13.86 -27.40
N LYS A 129 -5.17 13.50 -27.35
CA LYS A 129 -4.22 13.67 -28.47
C LYS A 129 -4.59 12.81 -29.68
N ALA A 130 -4.92 11.54 -29.46
CA ALA A 130 -5.32 10.61 -30.53
C ALA A 130 -6.60 11.08 -31.25
N LYS A 131 -7.58 11.62 -30.51
CA LYS A 131 -8.82 12.17 -31.09
C LYS A 131 -8.62 13.49 -31.85
N LYS A 132 -7.63 14.29 -31.48
CA LYS A 132 -7.33 15.59 -32.12
C LYS A 132 -6.40 15.50 -33.33
N GLY A 133 -5.94 14.30 -33.70
CA GLY A 133 -5.29 14.06 -35.00
C GLY A 133 -3.93 14.73 -35.23
N GLY A 134 -3.25 15.22 -34.20
CA GLY A 134 -1.98 15.93 -34.37
C GLY A 134 -1.13 15.97 -33.11
N VAL A 135 0.14 15.55 -33.27
CA VAL A 135 1.21 15.73 -32.30
C VAL A 135 1.78 17.14 -32.49
N GLU A 136 1.03 18.16 -32.10
CA GLU A 136 1.66 19.46 -31.84
C GLU A 136 2.05 19.48 -30.36
N ALA A 137 3.36 19.63 -30.15
CA ALA A 137 3.97 19.74 -28.84
C ALA A 137 3.47 21.03 -28.17
N LEU A 138 2.41 20.90 -27.39
CA LEU A 138 2.08 21.89 -26.38
C LEU A 138 2.85 21.55 -25.12
N GLU A 139 3.60 22.53 -24.66
CA GLU A 139 4.31 22.58 -23.38
C GLU A 139 3.44 21.93 -22.31
N VAL A 140 3.99 20.89 -21.67
CA VAL A 140 3.41 20.35 -20.44
C VAL A 140 3.27 21.57 -19.52
N PRO A 141 2.06 21.94 -19.05
CA PRO A 141 1.97 23.00 -18.08
C PRO A 141 2.85 22.55 -16.92
N ASP A 142 3.90 23.32 -16.65
CA ASP A 142 4.69 23.20 -15.45
C ASP A 142 3.73 23.53 -14.30
N GLN A 143 2.98 22.52 -13.87
CA GLN A 143 2.35 22.51 -12.55
C GLN A 143 3.40 22.04 -11.53
N GLY A 144 4.63 22.54 -11.65
CA GLY A 144 5.37 23.06 -10.53
C GLY A 144 4.63 24.27 -9.95
N GLU A 145 3.41 24.06 -9.44
CA GLU A 145 3.11 24.73 -8.18
C GLU A 145 4.08 24.08 -7.20
N GLU A 146 5.24 24.73 -7.02
CA GLU A 146 5.90 24.77 -5.73
C GLU A 146 4.86 25.27 -4.74
N GLY A 147 3.95 24.38 -4.36
CA GLY A 147 3.13 24.55 -3.17
C GLY A 147 4.15 24.69 -2.07
N GLU A 148 4.33 25.93 -1.61
CA GLU A 148 5.06 26.25 -0.41
C GLU A 148 4.79 25.12 0.58
N THR A 149 5.81 24.34 0.90
CA THR A 149 5.69 23.36 1.98
C THR A 149 5.10 24.15 3.13
N PRO A 150 3.86 23.86 3.60
CA PRO A 150 3.26 24.67 4.63
C PRO A 150 4.18 24.53 5.83
N LYS A 151 4.97 25.58 6.12
CA LYS A 151 5.82 25.65 7.31
C LYS A 151 4.93 25.20 8.45
N GLY A 152 5.27 24.06 9.06
CA GLY A 152 4.39 23.28 9.91
C GLY A 152 3.56 24.17 10.82
N LYS A 153 2.35 24.51 10.37
CA LYS A 153 1.40 25.19 11.23
C LYS A 153 1.08 24.11 12.26
N VAL A 154 1.47 24.34 13.50
CA VAL A 154 1.01 23.51 14.62
C VAL A 154 -0.48 23.79 14.72
N VAL A 155 -1.26 23.09 13.89
CA VAL A 155 -2.69 23.18 13.88
C VAL A 155 -3.15 22.38 15.09
N ASP A 156 -3.89 23.03 15.99
CA ASP A 156 -4.56 22.32 17.07
C ASP A 156 -5.52 21.31 16.44
N LEU A 157 -5.15 20.03 16.54
CA LEU A 157 -5.89 18.93 15.92
C LEU A 157 -7.24 18.73 16.60
N MET A 158 -7.38 19.07 17.88
CA MET A 158 -8.60 18.84 18.66
C MET A 158 -9.86 19.54 18.10
N PRO A 159 -9.85 20.84 17.79
CA PRO A 159 -11.00 21.50 17.17
C PRO A 159 -11.31 20.98 15.77
N LEU A 160 -10.29 20.60 14.99
CA LEU A 160 -10.49 20.02 13.65
C LEU A 160 -11.13 18.62 13.71
N LEU A 161 -10.67 17.79 14.65
CA LEU A 161 -11.20 16.44 14.84
C LEU A 161 -12.65 16.47 15.33
N LYS A 162 -12.98 17.37 16.27
CA LYS A 162 -14.37 17.58 16.71
C LYS A 162 -15.28 18.00 15.56
N LYS A 163 -14.82 18.95 14.73
CA LYS A 163 -15.55 19.42 13.55
C LYS A 163 -15.78 18.29 12.54
N SER A 164 -14.80 17.41 12.33
CA SER A 164 -14.93 16.23 11.47
C SER A 164 -15.95 15.21 12.01
N LEU A 165 -15.95 14.95 13.33
CA LEU A 165 -16.93 14.08 13.99
C LEU A 165 -18.37 14.62 13.90
N GLU A 166 -18.55 15.93 14.07
CA GLU A 166 -19.85 16.59 13.94
C GLU A 166 -20.37 16.58 12.50
N ALA A 167 -19.49 16.77 11.52
CA ALA A 167 -19.83 16.67 10.10
C ALA A 167 -20.20 15.23 9.68
N GLY A 168 -19.46 14.23 10.16
CA GLY A 168 -19.74 12.81 9.91
C GLY A 168 -21.07 12.33 10.52
N ARG A 169 -21.43 12.84 11.71
CA ARG A 169 -22.74 12.56 12.32
C ARG A 169 -23.91 13.17 11.53
N LYS A 170 -23.76 14.39 10.99
CA LYS A 170 -24.82 15.04 10.18
C LYS A 170 -25.09 14.33 8.84
N ASN A 171 -24.10 13.66 8.26
CA ASN A 171 -24.28 12.90 7.02
C ASN A 171 -25.00 11.55 7.20
N LYS A 172 -24.87 10.90 8.37
CA LYS A 172 -25.65 9.68 8.67
C LYS A 172 -27.15 9.97 8.83
N THR A 173 -27.54 11.15 9.28
CA THR A 173 -28.96 11.50 9.50
C THR A 173 -29.70 11.91 8.21
N LYS A 174 -28.99 12.27 7.13
CA LYS A 174 -29.61 12.61 5.83
C LYS A 174 -29.82 11.39 4.89
N GLY A 175 -29.32 10.22 5.26
CA GLY A 175 -29.41 9.00 4.43
C GLY A 175 -30.62 8.09 4.70
N PHE A 176 -31.48 8.40 5.67
CA PHE A 176 -32.60 7.52 6.05
C PHE A 176 -33.99 8.07 5.76
N ASP A 177 -34.13 9.23 5.10
CA ASP A 177 -35.44 9.80 4.83
C ASP A 177 -35.54 10.33 3.38
N SER A 178 -35.72 9.42 2.42
CA SER A 178 -36.60 9.69 1.28
C SER A 178 -37.03 8.40 0.55
N LYS A 179 -38.35 8.35 0.31
CA LYS A 179 -39.13 7.45 -0.56
C LYS A 179 -39.59 6.10 0.02
N ARG A 180 -40.57 6.20 0.93
CA ARG A 180 -41.83 5.44 0.76
C ARG A 180 -42.92 6.41 0.33
N HIS A 181 -43.39 6.32 -0.90
CA HIS A 181 -44.76 6.68 -1.28
C HIS A 181 -45.09 6.03 -2.63
N ALA A 182 -46.16 5.23 -2.59
CA ALA A 182 -47.11 4.80 -3.62
C ALA A 182 -46.55 4.35 -4.99
#